data_AF-A0A935LZ11-F1
#
_entry.id   AF-A0A935LZ11-F1
#
_cell.length_a   1.000
_cell.length_b   1.000
_cell.length_c   1.000
_cell.angle_alpha   90.00
_cell.angle_beta   90.00
_cell.angle_gamma   90.00
#
_symmetry.space_group_name_H-M   'P 1'
#
loop_
_entity.id
_entity.type
_entity.pdbx_description
1 polymer ?
#
loop_
_entity_poly.entity_id
_entity_poly.type
_entity_poly.pdbx_seq_one_letter_code
_entity_poly.pdbx_strand_id
1 'polypeptide(L)'
;MMKLQQIFIPFILALIASIGNAFVTIGQKKASSFSNPFFFGAFSLLFASATLFIVALFFGTKGLSNYIYVNSKWFATTGLGLVLLNIFLYFLYRNYGAAYYTLYAILAIATTSIIVAIFMFNEKMNLYYFISLAFALLTIIFFMKGKSSLSN
;
A
#
# COMPACT_ATOMS: atom_id res chain seq x y z
N MET A 1 -4.93 1.12 -30.50
CA MET A 1 -5.63 0.41 -29.40
C MET A 1 -4.71 0.10 -28.21
N MET A 2 -3.48 -0.41 -28.40
CA MET A 2 -2.54 -0.75 -27.31
C MET A 2 -2.24 0.39 -26.30
N LYS A 3 -2.09 1.64 -26.75
CA LYS A 3 -1.74 2.76 -25.86
C LYS A 3 -2.82 3.09 -24.82
N LEU A 4 -4.10 2.94 -25.18
CA LEU A 4 -5.20 3.24 -24.24
C LEU A 4 -5.32 2.15 -23.17
N GLN A 5 -5.14 0.88 -23.55
CA GLN A 5 -5.11 -0.24 -22.60
C GLN A 5 -3.96 -0.12 -21.59
N GLN A 6 -2.78 0.33 -22.04
CA GLN A 6 -1.61 0.58 -21.18
C GLN A 6 -1.83 1.69 -20.14
N ILE A 7 -2.80 2.59 -20.35
CA ILE A 7 -3.14 3.65 -19.38
C ILE A 7 -4.31 3.20 -18.51
N PHE A 8 -5.34 2.62 -19.12
CA PHE A 8 -6.61 2.33 -18.45
C PHE A 8 -6.53 1.13 -17.51
N ILE A 9 -5.79 0.07 -17.88
CA ILE A 9 -5.65 -1.13 -17.04
C ILE A 9 -4.93 -0.79 -15.72
N PRO A 10 -3.75 -0.13 -15.71
CA PRO A 10 -3.10 0.26 -14.45
C PRO A 10 -3.97 1.17 -13.59
N PHE A 11 -4.74 2.07 -14.20
CA PHE A 11 -5.67 2.93 -13.48
C PHE A 11 -6.75 2.11 -12.75
N ILE A 12 -7.39 1.14 -13.43
CA ILE A 12 -8.40 0.27 -12.78
C ILE A 12 -7.77 -0.55 -11.66
N LEU A 13 -6.59 -1.14 -11.89
CA LEU A 13 -5.90 -1.94 -10.86
C LEU A 13 -5.58 -1.09 -9.62
N ALA A 14 -5.08 0.13 -9.82
CA ALA A 14 -4.81 1.08 -8.74
C ALA A 14 -6.10 1.50 -8.01
N LEU A 15 -7.19 1.72 -8.75
CA LEU A 15 -8.49 2.07 -8.18
C LEU A 15 -9.03 0.93 -7.29
N ILE A 16 -9.02 -0.32 -7.77
CA ILE A 16 -9.45 -1.47 -6.98
C ILE A 16 -8.56 -1.65 -5.74
N ALA A 17 -7.24 -1.52 -5.89
CA ALA A 17 -6.31 -1.56 -4.77
C ALA A 17 -6.61 -0.47 -3.72
N SER A 18 -7.00 0.73 -4.16
CA SER A 18 -7.37 1.83 -3.26
C SER A 18 -8.63 1.53 -2.43
N ILE A 19 -9.58 0.78 -2.99
CA ILE A 19 -10.75 0.28 -2.24
C ILE A 19 -10.31 -0.69 -1.15
N GLY A 20 -9.36 -1.58 -1.45
CA GLY A 20 -8.72 -2.45 -0.46
C GLY A 20 -8.09 -1.66 0.70
N ASN A 21 -7.34 -0.60 0.39
CA ASN A 21 -6.77 0.29 1.41
C ASN A 21 -7.85 0.94 2.29
N ALA A 22 -9.01 1.29 1.74
CA ALA A 22 -10.12 1.82 2.52
C ALA A 22 -10.66 0.78 3.52
N PHE A 23 -10.82 -0.48 3.12
CA PHE A 23 -11.21 -1.56 4.04
C PHE A 23 -10.19 -1.78 5.14
N VAL A 24 -8.89 -1.79 4.82
CA VAL A 24 -7.80 -1.88 5.81
C VAL A 24 -7.90 -0.74 6.81
N THR A 25 -8.09 0.50 6.33
CA THR A 25 -8.22 1.69 7.17
C THR A 25 -9.43 1.60 8.11
N ILE A 26 -10.59 1.14 7.61
CA ILE A 26 -11.80 0.93 8.42
C ILE A 26 -11.53 -0.09 9.53
N GLY A 27 -10.96 -1.25 9.19
CA GLY A 27 -10.65 -2.31 10.14
C GLY A 27 -9.68 -1.85 11.23
N GLN A 28 -8.57 -1.24 10.83
CA GLN A 28 -7.55 -0.74 11.75
C GLN A 28 -8.07 0.39 12.65
N LYS A 29 -8.92 1.28 12.13
CA LYS A 29 -9.51 2.37 12.93
C LYS A 29 -10.53 1.86 13.95
N LYS A 30 -11.38 0.91 13.55
CA LYS A 30 -12.49 0.40 14.39
C LYS A 30 -12.07 -0.69 15.36
N ALA A 31 -10.90 -1.30 15.17
CA ALA A 31 -10.41 -2.36 16.05
C ALA A 31 -10.28 -1.89 17.51
N SER A 32 -10.77 -2.72 18.43
CA SER A 32 -10.67 -2.53 19.88
C SER A 32 -9.22 -2.45 20.34
N SER A 33 -8.95 -1.79 21.47
CA SER A 33 -7.60 -1.74 22.06
C SER A 33 -7.29 -3.00 22.81
N PHE A 34 -6.11 -3.55 22.53
CA PHE A 34 -5.58 -4.72 23.19
C PHE A 34 -4.13 -4.44 23.55
N SER A 35 -3.64 -5.04 24.64
CA SER A 35 -2.29 -4.81 25.17
C SER A 35 -1.21 -5.11 24.14
N ASN A 36 -1.42 -6.13 23.32
CA ASN A 36 -0.54 -6.49 22.21
C ASN A 36 -1.22 -6.20 20.86
N PRO A 37 -0.89 -5.07 20.21
CA PRO A 37 -1.48 -4.69 18.92
C PRO A 37 -0.97 -5.54 17.74
N PHE A 38 0.11 -6.29 17.89
CA PHE A 38 0.69 -7.12 16.81
C PHE A 38 -0.22 -8.30 16.43
N PHE A 39 -1.03 -8.80 17.37
CA PHE A 39 -1.99 -9.87 17.08
C PHE A 39 -3.05 -9.43 16.06
N PHE A 40 -3.47 -8.16 16.09
CA PHE A 40 -4.39 -7.64 15.06
C PHE A 40 -3.78 -7.79 13.67
N GLY A 41 -2.52 -7.40 13.50
CA GLY A 41 -1.79 -7.55 12.23
C GLY A 41 -1.61 -9.02 11.85
N ALA A 42 -1.23 -9.88 12.79
CA ALA A 42 -1.03 -11.31 12.55
C ALA A 42 -2.32 -12.00 12.06
N PHE A 43 -3.45 -11.80 12.75
CA PHE A 43 -4.73 -12.38 12.33
C PHE A 43 -5.26 -11.77 11.03
N SER A 44 -5.06 -10.47 10.81
CA SER A 44 -5.44 -9.82 9.55
C SER A 44 -4.66 -10.40 8.36
N LEU A 45 -3.35 -10.58 8.50
CA LEU A 45 -2.49 -11.18 7.47
C LEU A 45 -2.78 -12.66 7.26
N LEU A 46 -3.09 -13.40 8.33
CA LEU A 46 -3.52 -14.80 8.23
C LEU A 46 -4.82 -14.93 7.44
N PHE A 47 -5.83 -14.10 7.75
CA PHE A 47 -7.10 -14.08 7.02
C PHE A 47 -6.91 -13.72 5.55
N ALA A 48 -6.11 -12.68 5.26
CA ALA A 48 -5.80 -12.28 3.89
C ALA A 48 -5.08 -13.41 3.12
N SER A 49 -4.11 -14.05 3.74
CA SER A 49 -3.36 -15.17 3.15
C SER A 49 -4.27 -16.37 2.88
N ALA A 50 -5.12 -16.75 3.84
CA ALA A 50 -6.09 -17.84 3.65
C ALA A 50 -7.04 -17.56 2.49
N THR A 51 -7.54 -16.32 2.38
CA THR A 51 -8.40 -15.91 1.25
C THR A 51 -7.66 -16.00 -0.08
N LEU A 52 -6.39 -15.56 -0.14
CA LEU A 52 -5.57 -15.69 -1.35
C LEU A 52 -5.31 -17.15 -1.73
N PHE A 53 -5.09 -18.03 -0.75
CA PHE A 53 -4.95 -19.46 -1.01
C PHE A 53 -6.23 -20.05 -1.58
N ILE A 54 -7.41 -19.69 -1.05
CA ILE A 54 -8.71 -20.12 -1.60
C ILE A 54 -8.85 -19.66 -3.06
N VAL A 55 -8.53 -18.39 -3.34
CA VAL A 55 -8.56 -17.86 -4.72
C VAL A 55 -7.59 -18.63 -5.61
N ALA A 56 -6.38 -18.92 -5.13
CA ALA A 56 -5.36 -19.64 -5.89
C ALA A 56 -5.79 -21.07 -6.29
N LEU A 57 -6.66 -21.73 -5.51
CA LEU A 57 -7.20 -23.05 -5.87
C LEU A 57 -7.98 -23.04 -7.20
N PHE A 58 -8.52 -21.89 -7.61
CA PHE A 58 -9.23 -21.74 -8.88
C PHE A 58 -8.29 -21.50 -10.08
N PHE A 59 -6.98 -21.38 -9.85
CA PHE A 59 -5.98 -21.17 -10.90
C PHE A 59 -5.02 -22.36 -10.97
N GLY A 60 -4.97 -23.03 -12.13
CA GLY A 60 -4.10 -24.18 -12.34
C GLY A 60 -2.62 -23.80 -12.15
N THR A 61 -1.95 -24.43 -11.19
CA THR A 61 -0.55 -24.13 -10.87
C THR A 61 0.37 -25.27 -11.27
N LYS A 62 1.00 -25.16 -12.45
CA LYS A 62 2.08 -26.08 -12.86
C LYS A 62 3.42 -25.57 -12.34
N GLY A 63 4.26 -26.46 -11.82
CA GLY A 63 5.62 -26.10 -11.39
C GLY A 63 5.69 -25.28 -10.10
N LEU A 64 4.72 -25.42 -9.19
CA LEU A 64 4.64 -24.67 -7.93
C LEU A 64 5.95 -24.70 -7.13
N SER A 65 6.58 -25.87 -7.00
CA SER A 65 7.85 -26.00 -6.26
C SER A 65 8.96 -25.11 -6.83
N ASN A 66 9.10 -25.06 -8.16
CA ASN A 66 10.10 -24.22 -8.81
C ASN A 66 9.75 -22.73 -8.65
N TYR A 67 8.46 -22.38 -8.79
CA TYR A 67 7.99 -21.02 -8.55
C TYR A 67 8.32 -20.54 -7.13
N ILE A 68 8.09 -21.38 -6.12
CA ILE A 68 8.39 -21.04 -4.73
C ILE A 68 9.90 -20.85 -4.53
N TYR A 69 10.70 -21.76 -5.05
CA TYR A 69 12.16 -21.71 -4.88
C TYR A 69 12.75 -20.42 -5.46
N VAL A 70 12.41 -20.10 -6.71
CA VAL A 70 12.93 -18.92 -7.43
C VAL A 70 12.46 -17.60 -6.82
N ASN A 71 11.28 -17.57 -6.18
CA ASN A 71 10.71 -16.35 -5.61
C ASN A 71 10.85 -16.23 -4.08
N SER A 72 11.51 -17.18 -3.42
CA SER A 72 11.64 -17.23 -1.95
C SER A 72 12.13 -15.91 -1.32
N LYS A 73 13.18 -15.30 -1.89
CA LYS A 73 13.70 -13.99 -1.46
C LYS A 73 12.67 -12.86 -1.62
N TRP A 74 11.90 -12.89 -2.70
CA TRP A 74 10.88 -11.88 -2.98
C TRP A 74 9.69 -12.04 -2.05
N PHE A 75 9.27 -13.27 -1.73
CA PHE A 75 8.26 -13.53 -0.71
C PHE A 75 8.67 -12.98 0.65
N ALA A 76 9.93 -13.18 1.04
CA ALA A 76 10.46 -12.63 2.29
C ALA A 76 10.44 -11.09 2.28
N THR A 77 10.92 -10.47 1.20
CA THR A 77 10.93 -9.01 1.05
C THR A 77 9.53 -8.42 1.12
N THR A 78 8.58 -8.99 0.36
CA THR A 78 7.18 -8.55 0.37
C THR A 78 6.52 -8.79 1.72
N GLY A 79 6.74 -9.96 2.34
CA GLY A 79 6.21 -10.29 3.65
C GLY A 79 6.65 -9.31 4.73
N LEU A 80 7.94 -8.93 4.75
CA LEU A 80 8.46 -7.89 5.64
C LEU A 80 7.77 -6.54 5.42
N GLY A 81 7.58 -6.14 4.16
CA GLY A 81 6.83 -4.92 3.82
C GLY A 81 5.39 -4.94 4.33
N LEU A 82 4.68 -6.07 4.16
CA LEU A 82 3.31 -6.25 4.64
C LEU A 82 3.21 -6.19 6.17
N VAL A 83 4.19 -6.72 6.89
CA VAL A 83 4.28 -6.63 8.35
C VAL A 83 4.45 -5.17 8.78
N LEU A 84 5.39 -4.43 8.19
CA LEU A 84 5.61 -3.02 8.50
C LEU A 84 4.36 -2.18 8.23
N LEU A 85 3.71 -2.36 7.07
CA LEU A 85 2.46 -1.68 6.74
C LEU A 85 1.38 -1.95 7.78
N ASN A 86 1.17 -3.22 8.16
CA ASN A 86 0.15 -3.56 9.15
C ASN A 86 0.41 -2.91 10.51
N ILE A 87 1.66 -2.92 10.99
CA ILE A 87 2.02 -2.34 12.28
C ILE A 87 1.83 -0.82 12.27
N PHE A 88 2.47 -0.14 11.32
CA PHE A 88 2.53 1.32 11.35
C PHE A 88 1.21 1.97 10.92
N LEU A 89 0.48 1.40 9.96
CA LEU A 89 -0.84 1.91 9.60
C LEU A 89 -1.87 1.68 10.71
N TYR A 90 -1.77 0.55 11.44
CA TYR A 90 -2.60 0.34 12.62
C TYR A 90 -2.43 1.46 13.64
N PHE A 91 -1.18 1.77 14.02
CA PHE A 91 -0.90 2.87 14.93
C PHE A 91 -1.33 4.22 14.36
N LEU A 92 -1.07 4.47 13.07
CA LEU A 92 -1.41 5.72 12.41
C LEU A 92 -2.93 5.98 12.47
N TYR A 93 -3.75 5.05 12.00
CA TYR A 93 -5.19 5.28 11.92
C TYR A 93 -5.85 5.21 13.29
N ARG A 94 -5.41 4.31 14.16
CA ARG A 94 -5.95 4.23 15.52
C ARG A 94 -5.77 5.55 16.26
N ASN A 95 -4.53 6.04 16.32
CA ASN A 95 -4.17 7.18 17.18
C ASN A 95 -4.50 8.52 16.53
N TYR A 96 -4.34 8.64 15.21
CA TYR A 96 -4.44 9.93 14.51
C TYR A 96 -5.68 10.03 13.60
N GLY A 97 -6.30 8.90 13.24
CA GLY A 97 -7.52 8.84 12.43
C GLY A 97 -7.28 8.52 10.96
N ALA A 98 -8.36 8.14 10.27
CA ALA A 98 -8.32 7.72 8.86
C ALA A 98 -7.82 8.82 7.92
N ALA A 99 -8.03 10.10 8.24
CA ALA A 99 -7.55 11.22 7.44
C ALA A 99 -6.02 11.25 7.27
N TYR A 100 -5.26 10.64 8.20
CA TYR A 100 -3.81 10.51 8.07
C TYR A 100 -3.38 9.52 6.97
N TYR A 101 -4.34 8.83 6.33
CA TYR A 101 -4.10 8.11 5.07
C TYR A 101 -3.50 9.04 4.01
N THR A 102 -3.92 10.31 3.94
CA THR A 102 -3.38 11.28 2.98
C THR A 102 -1.87 11.45 3.15
N LEU A 103 -1.40 11.61 4.40
CA LEU A 103 0.03 11.76 4.69
C LEU A 103 0.80 10.47 4.32
N TYR A 104 0.28 9.32 4.72
CA TYR A 104 0.87 8.03 4.33
C TYR A 104 0.94 7.86 2.82
N ALA A 105 -0.14 8.12 2.09
CA ALA A 105 -0.24 7.91 0.65
C ALA A 105 0.78 8.75 -0.12
N ILE A 106 0.98 10.02 0.28
CA ILE A 106 1.97 10.88 -0.38
C ILE A 106 3.40 10.41 -0.08
N LEU A 107 3.69 10.03 1.17
CA LEU A 107 5.01 9.49 1.51
C LEU A 107 5.26 8.15 0.82
N ALA A 108 4.24 7.32 0.65
CA ALA A 108 4.31 6.10 -0.14
C ALA A 108 4.62 6.44 -1.61
N ILE A 109 3.93 7.39 -2.24
CA ILE A 109 4.24 7.86 -3.59
C ILE A 109 5.70 8.32 -3.70
N ALA A 110 6.18 9.12 -2.74
CA ALA A 110 7.56 9.60 -2.75
C ALA A 110 8.56 8.44 -2.66
N THR A 111 8.37 7.52 -1.70
CA THR A 111 9.30 6.40 -1.53
C THR A 111 9.23 5.39 -2.68
N THR A 112 8.05 5.04 -3.19
CA THR A 112 7.94 4.08 -4.29
C THR A 112 8.33 4.66 -5.63
N SER A 113 7.88 5.88 -5.97
CA SER A 113 8.14 6.46 -7.29
C SER A 113 9.55 7.05 -7.39
N ILE A 114 10.09 7.64 -6.33
CA ILE A 114 11.44 8.23 -6.37
C ILE A 114 12.48 7.15 -6.05
N ILE A 115 12.39 6.52 -4.89
CA ILE A 115 13.44 5.61 -4.41
C ILE A 115 13.40 4.30 -5.21
N VAL A 116 12.24 3.68 -5.35
CA VAL A 116 12.15 2.38 -6.02
C VAL A 116 12.16 2.54 -7.55
N ALA A 117 11.23 3.28 -8.13
CA ALA A 117 11.11 3.35 -9.59
C ALA A 117 12.29 4.10 -10.25
N ILE A 118 12.63 5.31 -9.79
CA ILE A 118 13.73 6.09 -10.39
C ILE A 118 15.09 5.54 -9.97
N PHE A 119 15.38 5.46 -8.67
CA PHE A 119 16.74 5.13 -8.21
C PHE A 119 17.07 3.63 -8.28
N MET A 120 16.15 2.75 -7.90
CA MET A 120 16.43 1.30 -7.85
C MET A 120 16.18 0.61 -9.19
N PHE A 121 15.11 0.95 -9.90
CA PHE A 121 14.73 0.31 -11.17
C PHE A 121 15.09 1.11 -12.42
N ASN A 122 15.59 2.35 -12.29
CA ASN A 122 15.99 3.21 -13.41
C ASN A 122 14.87 3.42 -14.44
N GLU A 123 13.63 3.54 -13.97
CA GLU A 123 12.48 3.80 -14.83
C GLU A 123 12.54 5.21 -15.44
N LYS A 124 12.17 5.33 -16.72
CA LYS A 124 12.17 6.62 -17.43
C LYS A 124 10.93 7.43 -17.07
N MET A 125 11.14 8.58 -16.44
CA MET A 125 10.09 9.53 -16.09
C MET A 125 10.15 10.76 -16.99
N ASN A 126 8.98 11.22 -17.47
CA ASN A 126 8.87 12.47 -18.22
C ASN A 126 8.51 13.65 -17.30
N LEU A 127 8.49 14.86 -17.86
CA LEU A 127 8.18 16.07 -17.09
C LEU A 127 6.83 16.00 -16.35
N TYR A 128 5.80 15.40 -16.95
CA TYR A 128 4.48 15.28 -16.33
C TYR A 128 4.49 14.41 -15.07
N TYR A 129 5.34 13.37 -15.02
CA TYR A 129 5.55 12.58 -13.80
C TYR A 129 6.15 13.43 -12.68
N PHE A 130 7.17 14.22 -12.98
CA PHE A 130 7.79 15.11 -11.98
C PHE A 130 6.84 16.19 -11.49
N ILE A 131 6.02 16.78 -12.37
CA ILE A 131 4.97 17.72 -12.00
C ILE A 131 3.97 17.04 -11.05
N SER A 132 3.50 15.83 -11.39
CA SER A 132 2.56 15.08 -10.56
C SER A 132 3.12 14.80 -9.16
N LEU A 133 4.40 14.42 -9.08
CA LEU A 133 5.10 14.20 -7.83
C LEU A 133 5.24 15.49 -7.00
N ALA A 134 5.54 16.62 -7.64
CA ALA A 134 5.60 17.92 -6.97
C ALA A 134 4.24 18.30 -6.34
N PHE A 135 3.14 18.12 -7.08
CA PHE A 135 1.79 18.33 -6.55
C PHE A 135 1.44 17.37 -5.40
N ALA A 136 1.86 16.11 -5.49
CA ALA A 136 1.69 15.17 -4.39
C ALA A 136 2.40 15.68 -3.13
N LEU A 137 3.66 16.10 -3.23
CA LEU A 137 4.41 16.65 -2.09
C LEU A 137 3.81 17.94 -1.53
N LEU A 138 3.32 18.86 -2.40
CA LEU A 138 2.60 20.05 -1.98
C LEU A 138 1.35 19.72 -1.15
N THR A 139 0.71 18.60 -1.41
CA THR A 139 -0.46 18.14 -0.65
C THR A 139 -0.11 17.89 0.83
N ILE A 140 1.12 17.51 1.18
CA ILE A 140 1.56 17.39 2.58
C ILE A 140 1.49 18.76 3.26
N ILE A 141 1.96 19.83 2.60
CA ILE A 141 1.95 21.18 3.16
C ILE A 141 0.50 21.61 3.47
N PHE A 142 -0.42 21.41 2.52
CA PHE A 142 -1.83 21.71 2.72
C PHE A 142 -2.46 20.84 3.82
N PHE A 143 -2.15 19.55 3.85
CA PHE A 143 -2.64 18.64 4.89
C PHE A 143 -2.19 19.09 6.29
N MET A 144 -0.91 19.41 6.46
CA MET A 144 -0.36 19.86 7.73
C MET A 144 -0.95 21.20 8.18
N LYS A 145 -1.10 22.17 7.26
CA LYS A 145 -1.77 23.45 7.56
C LYS A 145 -3.24 23.24 7.94
N GLY A 146 -3.97 22.41 7.20
CA GLY A 146 -5.36 22.08 7.50
C GLY A 146 -5.54 21.43 8.86
N LYS A 147 -4.66 20.47 9.22
CA LYS A 147 -4.66 19.85 10.56
C LYS A 147 -4.33 20.84 11.67
N SER A 148 -3.35 21.73 11.46
CA SER A 148 -3.00 22.77 12.43
C SER A 148 -4.16 23.74 12.66
N SER A 149 -4.88 24.15 11.61
CA SER A 149 -6.01 25.06 11.73
C SER A 149 -7.19 24.48 12.51
N LEU A 150 -7.34 23.15 12.52
CA LEU A 150 -8.42 22.46 13.25
C LEU A 150 -8.03 22.15 14.71
N SER A 151 -6.77 22.36 15.08
CA SER A 151 -6.25 22.09 16.42
C SER A 151 -6.17 23.34 17.30
N ASN A 152 -6.41 24.52 16.73
CA ASN A 152 -6.59 25.79 17.42
C ASN A 152 -8.08 26.08 17.58
#